data_AF-A0A7Y2GLG2-F1
#
_entry.id   AF-A0A7Y2GLG2-F1
#
_cell.length_a   1.000
_cell.length_b   1.000
_cell.length_c   1.000
_cell.angle_alpha   90.00
_cell.angle_beta   90.00
_cell.angle_gamma   90.00
#
_symmetry.space_group_name_H-M   'P 1'
#
loop_
_entity.id
_entity.type
_entity.pdbx_description
1 polymer ?
#
loop_
_entity_poly.entity_id
_entity_poly.type
_entity_poly.pdbx_seq_one_letter_code
_entity_poly.pdbx_strand_id
1 'polypeptide(L)'
;MGRWSRAEIERAFKHYQAMGLLSARTGDWTHWGQVFTDDVTYDEHQLGRWGGQAAVIKNMAAVMHMTGDEADMSDPAVKRDRFINMPWLFCNQYPCEDFVVDEDRGWVWALIWNRMDDPGDGSIHQANCFNLFKYAGRGRFSFEQDLYNPLEFQEMMANWVKAVERCGVDVDRAERHVIRAAEARAALGVDDLSTDDLADRGAVHFGGGGWSQEPEVPADAPVRAPWDKRELQQAYDEYVGALNRSARTADWSHLGARFMPDATFIETVLGRWAKREAIVREIGAFMHQSGRYPWVFLNRYVPEAQVIDDERGWVWAKLVGRFDDPGDGSRHEAEIFVLLKYKQDGLFKSAETIYNPNEFKAAMSEWKKARDAAATDAEATDRMLAERQARAQAQAPLQLDDASSASEPG
;
A
#
# COMPACT_ATOMS: atom_id res chain seq x y z
N MET A 1 -24.36 -4.43 12.58
CA MET A 1 -23.57 -4.74 13.79
C MET A 1 -22.70 -5.91 13.44
N GLY A 2 -21.40 -5.67 13.47
CA GLY A 2 -20.39 -6.66 13.16
C GLY A 2 -20.41 -7.84 14.13
N ARG A 3 -19.73 -8.92 13.73
CA ARG A 3 -19.53 -10.09 14.58
C ARG A 3 -18.69 -9.78 15.82
N TRP A 4 -17.78 -8.82 15.71
CA TRP A 4 -16.90 -8.36 16.78
C TRP A 4 -17.03 -6.84 16.93
N SER A 5 -16.86 -6.35 18.16
CA SER A 5 -16.89 -4.90 18.40
C SER A 5 -15.68 -4.21 17.77
N ARG A 6 -15.86 -2.96 17.32
CA ARG A 6 -14.75 -2.09 16.90
C ARG A 6 -13.61 -2.08 17.93
N ALA A 7 -13.93 -1.89 19.21
CA ALA A 7 -12.95 -1.82 20.28
C ALA A 7 -12.13 -3.13 20.45
N GLU A 8 -12.73 -4.29 20.22
CA GLU A 8 -12.03 -5.58 20.23
C GLU A 8 -11.03 -5.69 19.06
N ILE A 9 -11.46 -5.31 17.85
CA ILE A 9 -10.62 -5.34 16.66
C ILE A 9 -9.45 -4.35 16.80
N GLU A 10 -9.70 -3.14 17.29
CA GLU A 10 -8.67 -2.13 17.54
C GLU A 10 -7.64 -2.58 18.58
N ARG A 11 -8.08 -3.27 19.65
CA ARG A 11 -7.16 -3.87 20.63
C ARG A 11 -6.28 -4.94 19.99
N ALA A 12 -6.86 -5.80 19.14
CA ALA A 12 -6.10 -6.81 18.41
C ALA A 12 -5.08 -6.17 17.45
N PHE A 13 -5.46 -5.10 16.74
CA PHE A 13 -4.56 -4.39 15.83
C PHE A 13 -3.44 -3.64 16.55
N LYS A 14 -3.71 -3.06 17.72
CA LYS A 14 -2.66 -2.47 18.58
C LYS A 14 -1.69 -3.55 19.09
N HIS A 15 -2.21 -4.71 19.47
CA HIS A 15 -1.38 -5.85 19.87
C HIS A 15 -0.52 -6.36 18.70
N TYR A 16 -1.08 -6.47 17.49
CA TYR A 16 -0.34 -6.76 16.27
C TYR A 16 0.86 -5.82 16.07
N GLN A 17 0.65 -4.51 16.17
CA GLN A 17 1.71 -3.52 16.03
C GLN A 17 2.81 -3.69 17.09
N ALA A 18 2.41 -3.91 18.35
CA ALA A 18 3.36 -4.15 19.44
C ALA A 18 4.19 -5.42 19.23
N MET A 19 3.56 -6.52 18.79
CA MET A 19 4.24 -7.79 18.53
C MET A 19 5.13 -7.74 17.29
N GLY A 20 4.74 -6.99 16.25
CA GLY A 20 5.58 -6.73 15.08
C GLY A 20 6.85 -5.95 15.45
N LEU A 21 6.70 -4.88 16.24
CA LEU A 21 7.85 -4.11 16.75
C LEU A 21 8.76 -4.96 17.65
N LEU A 22 8.18 -5.75 18.55
CA LEU A 22 8.93 -6.69 19.39
C LEU A 22 9.70 -7.68 18.50
N SER A 23 9.02 -8.31 17.56
CA SER A 23 9.62 -9.32 16.65
C SER A 23 10.78 -8.73 15.86
N ALA A 24 10.63 -7.54 15.27
CA ALA A 24 11.71 -6.96 14.49
C ALA A 24 12.91 -6.52 15.34
N ARG A 25 12.68 -6.01 16.56
CA ARG A 25 13.75 -5.64 17.50
C ARG A 25 14.44 -6.83 18.18
N THR A 26 13.75 -7.96 18.24
CA THR A 26 14.25 -9.20 18.84
C THR A 26 14.66 -10.22 17.81
N GLY A 27 14.38 -10.06 16.52
CA GLY A 27 14.52 -11.14 15.53
C GLY A 27 13.67 -12.40 15.77
N ASP A 28 12.89 -12.46 16.85
CA ASP A 28 11.99 -13.57 17.14
C ASP A 28 10.59 -13.26 16.61
N TRP A 29 10.33 -13.72 15.39
CA TRP A 29 9.04 -13.56 14.72
C TRP A 29 7.93 -14.46 15.26
N THR A 30 8.20 -15.32 16.26
CA THR A 30 7.13 -16.08 16.89
C THR A 30 6.16 -15.18 17.64
N HIS A 31 6.62 -14.07 18.23
CA HIS A 31 5.77 -13.09 18.90
C HIS A 31 4.71 -12.51 17.95
N TRP A 32 5.14 -12.04 16.78
CA TRP A 32 4.23 -11.54 15.75
C TRP A 32 3.41 -12.68 15.14
N GLY A 33 4.01 -13.84 14.87
CA GLY A 33 3.29 -15.00 14.34
C GLY A 33 2.09 -15.44 15.19
N GLN A 34 2.18 -15.32 16.52
CA GLN A 34 1.12 -15.68 17.46
C GLN A 34 -0.14 -14.81 17.34
N VAL A 35 -0.06 -13.64 16.69
CA VAL A 35 -1.24 -12.80 16.42
C VAL A 35 -2.10 -13.33 15.29
N PHE A 36 -1.65 -14.37 14.58
CA PHE A 36 -2.41 -15.01 13.52
C PHE A 36 -3.08 -16.29 13.97
N THR A 37 -4.13 -16.69 13.25
CA THR A 37 -4.70 -18.02 13.39
C THR A 37 -3.80 -19.07 12.74
N ASP A 38 -3.90 -20.32 13.20
CA ASP A 38 -3.11 -21.44 12.73
C ASP A 38 -3.27 -21.65 11.19
N ASP A 39 -4.43 -21.29 10.65
CA ASP A 39 -4.84 -21.38 9.23
C ASP A 39 -4.76 -20.04 8.47
N VAL A 40 -4.03 -19.05 9.00
CA VAL A 40 -3.88 -17.72 8.37
C VAL A 40 -3.45 -17.81 6.91
N THR A 41 -3.95 -16.90 6.10
CA THR A 41 -3.38 -16.60 4.79
C THR A 41 -2.65 -15.27 4.85
N TYR A 42 -1.37 -15.26 4.50
CA TYR A 42 -0.59 -14.06 4.29
C TYR A 42 -0.37 -13.84 2.80
N ASP A 43 -0.72 -12.67 2.27
CA ASP A 43 -0.59 -12.35 0.85
C ASP A 43 0.43 -11.23 0.66
N GLU A 44 1.66 -11.59 0.32
CA GLU A 44 2.75 -10.66 0.12
C GLU A 44 3.02 -10.50 -1.38
N HIS A 45 2.67 -9.35 -1.96
CA HIS A 45 2.65 -9.18 -3.42
C HIS A 45 4.02 -9.34 -4.10
N GLN A 46 5.12 -9.18 -3.37
CA GLN A 46 6.46 -9.37 -3.93
C GLN A 46 7.05 -10.76 -3.66
N LEU A 47 6.66 -11.43 -2.59
CA LEU A 47 7.24 -12.71 -2.13
C LEU A 47 6.27 -13.91 -2.25
N GLY A 48 5.03 -13.64 -2.64
CA GLY A 48 3.98 -14.63 -2.82
C GLY A 48 3.14 -14.87 -1.56
N ARG A 49 2.25 -15.85 -1.68
CA ARG A 49 1.23 -16.15 -0.67
C ARG A 49 1.66 -17.29 0.25
N TRP A 50 1.53 -17.09 1.56
CA TRP A 50 1.88 -18.08 2.58
C TRP A 50 0.64 -18.57 3.32
N GLY A 51 0.54 -19.89 3.49
CA GLY A 51 -0.58 -20.53 4.17
C GLY A 51 -0.17 -21.16 5.50
N GLY A 52 -0.84 -20.76 6.58
CA GLY A 52 -0.67 -21.25 7.93
C GLY A 52 0.36 -20.47 8.75
N GLN A 53 0.12 -20.39 10.06
CA GLN A 53 0.93 -19.59 10.99
C GLN A 53 2.41 -19.99 10.97
N ALA A 54 2.70 -21.29 10.92
CA ALA A 54 4.06 -21.79 10.88
C ALA A 54 4.82 -21.34 9.62
N ALA A 55 4.15 -21.28 8.47
CA ALA A 55 4.74 -20.79 7.22
C ALA A 55 5.00 -19.28 7.31
N VAL A 56 4.05 -18.52 7.88
CA VAL A 56 4.21 -17.07 8.10
C VAL A 56 5.41 -16.77 9.00
N ILE A 57 5.54 -17.45 10.14
CA ILE A 57 6.70 -17.29 11.05
C ILE A 57 8.00 -17.62 10.33
N LYS A 58 8.07 -18.79 9.68
CA LYS A 58 9.27 -19.25 8.97
C LYS A 58 9.69 -18.26 7.89
N ASN A 59 8.76 -17.87 7.02
CA ASN A 59 9.06 -17.04 5.86
C ASN A 59 9.40 -15.61 6.27
N MET A 60 8.67 -15.04 7.23
CA MET A 60 8.98 -13.70 7.73
C MET A 60 10.36 -13.64 8.40
N ALA A 61 10.70 -14.63 9.23
CA ALA A 61 12.02 -14.72 9.83
C ALA A 61 13.15 -14.89 8.79
N ALA A 62 12.90 -15.64 7.71
CA ALA A 62 13.84 -15.79 6.61
C ALA A 62 14.07 -14.46 5.87
N VAL A 63 13.00 -13.72 5.58
CA VAL A 63 13.04 -12.43 4.88
C VAL A 63 13.73 -11.36 5.72
N MET A 64 13.41 -11.29 7.00
CA MET A 64 13.82 -10.18 7.87
C MET A 64 15.14 -10.43 8.60
N HIS A 65 15.51 -11.68 8.88
CA HIS A 65 16.64 -12.01 9.77
C HIS A 65 17.56 -13.13 9.27
N MET A 66 17.43 -13.58 8.01
CA MET A 66 18.28 -14.64 7.43
C MET A 66 18.26 -15.98 8.19
N THR A 67 17.24 -16.28 8.98
CA THR A 67 17.19 -17.55 9.77
C THR A 67 16.51 -18.72 9.04
N GLY A 68 16.17 -18.56 7.76
CA GLY A 68 15.57 -19.61 6.93
C GLY A 68 16.61 -20.52 6.27
N ASP A 69 16.34 -21.82 6.22
CA ASP A 69 17.17 -22.81 5.54
C ASP A 69 17.28 -22.51 4.03
N GLU A 70 18.51 -22.42 3.52
CA GLU A 70 18.86 -22.02 2.17
C GLU A 70 18.22 -22.88 1.06
N ALA A 71 17.56 -23.99 1.39
CA ALA A 71 17.02 -24.94 0.45
C ALA A 71 15.71 -24.49 -0.25
N ASP A 72 14.97 -23.53 0.33
CA ASP A 72 13.60 -23.18 -0.13
C ASP A 72 13.52 -21.90 -1.01
N MET A 73 14.64 -21.22 -1.28
CA MET A 73 14.71 -20.16 -2.30
C MET A 73 15.42 -20.73 -3.53
N SER A 74 14.64 -21.24 -4.49
CA SER A 74 15.06 -22.17 -5.55
C SER A 74 16.05 -21.65 -6.61
N ASP A 75 16.72 -20.51 -6.39
CA ASP A 75 17.73 -19.96 -7.30
C ASP A 75 19.14 -19.98 -6.66
N PRO A 76 20.06 -20.84 -7.12
CA PRO A 76 21.45 -20.87 -6.66
C PRO A 76 22.25 -19.58 -6.90
N ALA A 77 21.79 -18.67 -7.77
CA ALA A 77 22.42 -17.36 -7.97
C ALA A 77 22.19 -16.41 -6.78
N VAL A 78 21.10 -16.60 -6.03
CA VAL A 78 20.72 -15.82 -4.84
C VAL A 78 21.68 -16.11 -3.67
N LYS A 79 22.21 -17.33 -3.56
CA LYS A 79 23.07 -17.76 -2.43
C LYS A 79 24.47 -17.15 -2.36
N ARG A 80 25.00 -16.59 -3.45
CA ARG A 80 26.38 -16.08 -3.49
C ARG A 80 26.50 -14.58 -3.31
N ASP A 81 25.40 -13.85 -3.43
CA ASP A 81 25.39 -12.44 -3.16
C ASP A 81 24.93 -12.21 -1.72
N ARG A 82 25.85 -11.76 -0.85
CA ARG A 82 25.53 -11.23 0.49
C ARG A 82 24.60 -10.00 0.45
N PHE A 83 24.10 -9.66 -0.72
CA PHE A 83 23.29 -8.50 -1.08
C PHE A 83 21.77 -8.70 -0.95
N ILE A 84 21.29 -9.89 -0.60
CA ILE A 84 19.85 -10.18 -0.70
C ILE A 84 19.07 -9.80 0.56
N ASN A 85 19.72 -9.71 1.73
CA ASN A 85 19.05 -9.44 3.01
C ASN A 85 19.61 -8.24 3.80
N MET A 86 20.74 -7.68 3.37
CA MET A 86 21.18 -6.36 3.82
C MET A 86 20.58 -5.32 2.87
N PRO A 87 19.76 -4.35 3.34
CA PRO A 87 19.62 -3.86 4.71
C PRO A 87 18.29 -4.20 5.45
N TRP A 88 17.53 -5.23 5.04
CA TRP A 88 16.20 -5.53 5.62
C TRP A 88 16.18 -5.74 7.14
N LEU A 89 17.26 -6.27 7.71
CA LEU A 89 17.47 -6.38 9.16
C LEU A 89 17.27 -5.04 9.91
N PHE A 90 17.58 -3.94 9.25
CA PHE A 90 17.49 -2.59 9.80
C PHE A 90 16.13 -1.93 9.55
N CYS A 91 15.26 -2.55 8.76
CA CYS A 91 13.87 -2.14 8.58
C CYS A 91 13.01 -2.72 9.72
N ASN A 92 13.21 -2.21 10.94
CA ASN A 92 12.66 -2.82 12.17
C ASN A 92 11.65 -1.93 12.91
N GLN A 93 11.15 -0.88 12.24
CA GLN A 93 10.17 0.05 12.78
C GLN A 93 8.97 0.12 11.83
N TYR A 94 7.77 -0.09 12.38
CA TYR A 94 6.52 -0.15 11.61
C TYR A 94 5.48 0.88 12.09
N PRO A 95 5.75 2.18 12.03
CA PRO A 95 4.76 3.17 12.46
C PRO A 95 3.52 3.12 11.57
N CYS A 96 2.35 2.94 12.18
CA CYS A 96 1.07 3.07 11.50
C CYS A 96 0.76 4.56 11.27
N GLU A 97 0.62 4.95 10.02
CA GLU A 97 0.21 6.31 9.64
C GLU A 97 -1.26 6.53 9.97
N ASP A 98 -2.09 5.62 9.48
CA ASP A 98 -3.53 5.67 9.59
C ASP A 98 -4.09 4.26 9.44
N PHE A 99 -5.23 4.00 10.07
CA PHE A 99 -6.01 2.79 9.85
C PHE A 99 -7.51 3.06 10.00
N VAL A 100 -8.36 2.20 9.44
CA VAL A 100 -9.81 2.20 9.66
C VAL A 100 -10.30 0.77 9.92
N VAL A 101 -11.21 0.64 10.88
CA VAL A 101 -11.90 -0.62 11.17
C VAL A 101 -13.23 -0.67 10.44
N ASP A 102 -13.38 -1.66 9.57
CA ASP A 102 -14.68 -2.10 9.07
C ASP A 102 -15.26 -3.09 10.07
N GLU A 103 -16.09 -2.57 10.97
CA GLU A 103 -16.72 -3.37 12.03
C GLU A 103 -17.64 -4.44 11.47
N ASP A 104 -18.40 -4.14 10.40
CA ASP A 104 -19.38 -5.07 9.83
C ASP A 104 -18.71 -6.32 9.25
N ARG A 105 -17.54 -6.17 8.61
CA ARG A 105 -16.74 -7.29 8.06
C ARG A 105 -15.69 -7.83 9.03
N GLY A 106 -15.36 -7.09 10.08
CA GLY A 106 -14.24 -7.40 10.98
C GLY A 106 -12.89 -7.22 10.30
N TRP A 107 -12.75 -6.20 9.44
CA TRP A 107 -11.50 -5.96 8.70
C TRP A 107 -10.80 -4.72 9.23
N VAL A 108 -9.47 -4.69 9.11
CA VAL A 108 -8.66 -3.49 9.36
C VAL A 108 -7.94 -3.14 8.08
N TRP A 109 -8.05 -1.88 7.67
CA TRP A 109 -7.30 -1.30 6.56
C TRP A 109 -6.28 -0.36 7.17
N ALA A 110 -5.00 -0.51 6.83
CA ALA A 110 -3.94 0.30 7.43
C ALA A 110 -2.92 0.76 6.39
N LEU A 111 -2.30 1.90 6.68
CA LEU A 111 -1.07 2.35 6.06
C LEU A 111 0.03 2.20 7.11
N ILE A 112 0.97 1.28 6.87
CA ILE A 112 2.08 1.00 7.76
C ILE A 112 3.37 1.35 7.05
N TRP A 113 4.09 2.33 7.60
CA TRP A 113 5.42 2.67 7.11
C TRP A 113 6.41 1.60 7.51
N ASN A 114 7.23 1.17 6.58
CA ASN A 114 8.40 0.36 6.83
C ASN A 114 9.60 1.31 6.96
N ARG A 115 10.16 1.42 8.16
CA ARG A 115 11.19 2.42 8.48
C ARG A 115 12.50 1.74 8.89
N MET A 116 13.57 2.23 8.29
CA MET A 116 14.95 1.87 8.61
C MET A 116 15.39 2.51 9.93
N ASP A 117 16.32 1.87 10.63
CA ASP A 117 17.03 2.48 11.76
C ASP A 117 17.73 3.77 11.37
N ASP A 118 17.87 4.69 12.32
CA ASP A 118 18.62 5.93 12.13
C ASP A 118 20.10 5.58 11.84
N PRO A 119 20.65 5.99 10.68
CA PRO A 119 22.08 5.78 10.37
C PRO A 119 23.01 6.61 11.28
N GLY A 120 22.47 7.48 12.14
CA GLY A 120 23.19 8.33 13.09
C GLY A 120 23.29 9.79 12.65
N ASP A 121 22.64 10.16 11.53
CA ASP A 121 22.53 11.55 11.05
C ASP A 121 21.12 12.14 11.20
N GLY A 122 20.17 11.38 11.76
CA GLY A 122 18.78 11.80 11.95
C GLY A 122 17.93 11.78 10.67
N SER A 123 18.47 11.28 9.55
CA SER A 123 17.69 11.07 8.33
C SER A 123 16.66 9.96 8.50
N ILE A 124 15.47 10.16 7.91
CA ILE A 124 14.38 9.18 7.92
C ILE A 124 14.35 8.48 6.57
N HIS A 125 14.46 7.15 6.60
CA HIS A 125 14.32 6.29 5.44
C HIS A 125 13.11 5.38 5.67
N GLN A 126 12.02 5.63 4.97
CA GLN A 126 10.79 4.85 5.09
C GLN A 126 10.02 4.78 3.76
N ALA A 127 9.26 3.70 3.56
CA ALA A 127 8.37 3.49 2.43
C ALA A 127 7.02 2.94 2.93
N ASN A 128 5.91 3.29 2.28
CA ASN A 128 4.57 2.95 2.76
C ASN A 128 4.13 1.58 2.27
N CYS A 129 3.32 0.89 3.06
CA CYS A 129 2.64 -0.35 2.71
C CYS A 129 1.15 -0.22 3.05
N PHE A 130 0.29 -0.58 2.11
CA PHE A 130 -1.11 -0.81 2.41
C PHE A 130 -1.27 -2.23 2.96
N ASN A 131 -1.88 -2.34 4.14
CA ASN A 131 -2.17 -3.63 4.78
C ASN A 131 -3.68 -3.84 4.92
N LEU A 132 -4.15 -5.05 4.59
CA LEU A 132 -5.52 -5.48 4.82
C LEU A 132 -5.57 -6.70 5.73
N PHE A 133 -6.20 -6.54 6.90
CA PHE A 133 -6.37 -7.60 7.88
C PHE A 133 -7.80 -8.09 7.95
N LYS A 134 -8.00 -9.40 8.16
CA LYS A 134 -9.31 -9.97 8.50
C LYS A 134 -9.25 -10.60 9.88
N TYR A 135 -9.99 -10.02 10.81
CA TYR A 135 -10.06 -10.46 12.19
C TYR A 135 -10.84 -11.76 12.33
N ALA A 136 -10.38 -12.65 13.20
CA ALA A 136 -10.98 -13.97 13.42
C ALA A 136 -11.45 -14.19 14.87
N GLY A 137 -11.39 -13.15 15.72
CA GLY A 137 -11.72 -13.23 17.14
C GLY A 137 -10.52 -13.59 18.02
N ARG A 138 -10.70 -13.42 19.34
CA ARG A 138 -9.70 -13.80 20.37
C ARG A 138 -8.33 -13.15 20.15
N GLY A 139 -8.32 -11.92 19.65
CA GLY A 139 -7.10 -11.15 19.39
C GLY A 139 -6.31 -11.58 18.16
N ARG A 140 -6.85 -12.44 17.28
CA ARG A 140 -6.11 -13.01 16.15
C ARG A 140 -6.68 -12.66 14.77
N PHE A 141 -5.81 -12.64 13.77
CA PHE A 141 -6.14 -12.41 12.36
C PHE A 141 -6.00 -13.69 11.52
N SER A 142 -6.95 -13.95 10.64
CA SER A 142 -6.90 -15.09 9.70
C SER A 142 -6.43 -14.70 8.31
N PHE A 143 -6.19 -13.42 8.07
CA PHE A 143 -5.69 -12.92 6.80
C PHE A 143 -4.92 -11.63 7.02
N GLU A 144 -3.81 -11.50 6.32
CA GLU A 144 -3.10 -10.25 6.07
C GLU A 144 -2.72 -10.20 4.59
N GLN A 145 -2.75 -9.00 4.01
CA GLN A 145 -2.26 -8.71 2.68
C GLN A 145 -1.43 -7.45 2.74
N ASP A 146 -0.29 -7.47 2.07
CA ASP A 146 0.69 -6.40 2.03
C ASP A 146 0.89 -5.96 0.57
N LEU A 147 0.53 -4.71 0.27
CA LEU A 147 0.64 -4.12 -1.05
C LEU A 147 1.49 -2.85 -0.98
N TYR A 148 2.59 -2.83 -1.71
CA TYR A 148 3.52 -1.69 -1.76
C TYR A 148 4.23 -1.60 -3.11
N ASN A 149 4.98 -0.50 -3.30
CA ASN A 149 5.89 -0.33 -4.42
C ASN A 149 7.28 -0.87 -4.09
N PRO A 150 7.69 -2.06 -4.58
CA PRO A 150 9.02 -2.59 -4.31
C PRO A 150 10.17 -1.70 -4.83
N LEU A 151 9.92 -0.83 -5.81
CA LEU A 151 10.94 0.09 -6.32
C LEU A 151 11.24 1.22 -5.31
N GLU A 152 10.22 1.69 -4.60
CA GLU A 152 10.38 2.69 -3.53
C GLU A 152 11.16 2.10 -2.36
N PHE A 153 10.89 0.84 -1.99
CA PHE A 153 11.68 0.12 -0.99
C PHE A 153 13.15 -0.03 -1.40
N GLN A 154 13.42 -0.38 -2.66
CA GLN A 154 14.79 -0.46 -3.18
C GLN A 154 15.50 0.89 -3.11
N GLU A 155 14.83 1.98 -3.48
CA GLU A 155 15.39 3.33 -3.40
C GLU A 155 15.63 3.77 -1.95
N MET A 156 14.67 3.54 -1.04
CA MET A 156 14.79 3.79 0.39
C MET A 156 16.03 3.08 0.95
N MET A 157 16.19 1.79 0.68
CA MET A 157 17.30 0.98 1.13
C MET A 157 18.64 1.47 0.56
N ALA A 158 18.71 1.78 -0.74
CA ALA A 158 19.92 2.31 -1.35
C ALA A 158 20.33 3.68 -0.75
N ASN A 159 19.36 4.53 -0.45
CA ASN A 159 19.62 5.82 0.19
C ASN A 159 20.06 5.65 1.66
N TRP A 160 19.51 4.67 2.37
CA TRP A 160 19.91 4.34 3.73
C TRP A 160 21.34 3.81 3.79
N VAL A 161 21.73 2.89 2.89
CA VAL A 161 23.11 2.37 2.81
C VAL A 161 24.11 3.51 2.61
N LYS A 162 23.82 4.45 1.70
CA LYS A 162 24.66 5.65 1.51
C LYS A 162 24.75 6.50 2.78
N ALA A 163 23.71 6.54 3.62
CA ALA A 163 23.71 7.30 4.86
C ALA A 163 24.59 6.63 5.92
N VAL A 164 24.43 5.33 6.12
CA VAL A 164 25.27 4.49 6.97
C VAL A 164 26.75 4.62 6.61
N GLU A 165 27.09 4.57 5.31
CA GLU A 165 28.46 4.75 4.82
C GLU A 165 29.03 6.13 5.18
N ARG A 166 28.24 7.21 5.04
CA ARG A 166 28.66 8.57 5.43
C ARG A 166 28.88 8.69 6.93
N CYS A 167 28.05 8.03 7.74
CA CYS A 167 28.12 8.07 9.20
C CYS A 167 29.21 7.17 9.77
N GLY A 168 29.79 6.26 8.96
CA GLY A 168 30.83 5.33 9.40
C GLY A 168 30.29 4.25 10.35
N VAL A 169 29.03 3.85 10.19
CA VAL A 169 28.41 2.80 10.99
C VAL A 169 29.04 1.44 10.63
N ASP A 170 29.55 0.72 11.63
CA ASP A 170 30.04 -0.64 11.50
C ASP A 170 28.84 -1.60 11.37
N VAL A 171 28.35 -1.76 10.14
CA VAL A 171 27.20 -2.61 9.79
C VAL A 171 27.41 -4.06 10.20
N ASP A 172 28.62 -4.60 10.05
CA ASP A 172 28.92 -5.98 10.46
C ASP A 172 28.79 -6.15 11.99
N ARG A 173 29.20 -5.14 12.77
CA ARG A 173 29.00 -5.14 14.22
C ARG A 173 27.54 -4.94 14.60
N ALA A 174 26.82 -4.07 13.90
CA ALA A 174 25.40 -3.84 14.14
C ALA A 174 24.58 -5.11 13.84
N GLU A 175 24.85 -5.78 12.73
CA GLU A 175 24.26 -7.07 12.36
C GLU A 175 24.52 -8.13 13.43
N ARG A 176 25.79 -8.34 13.83
CA ARG A 176 26.13 -9.28 14.93
C ARG A 176 25.43 -8.93 16.23
N HIS A 177 25.21 -7.66 16.52
CA HIS A 177 24.49 -7.24 17.72
C HIS A 177 23.01 -7.62 17.64
N VAL A 178 22.34 -7.36 16.52
CA VAL A 178 20.93 -7.71 16.33
C VAL A 178 20.74 -9.22 16.36
N ILE A 179 21.59 -9.99 15.66
CA ILE A 179 21.53 -11.47 15.66
C ILE A 179 21.76 -12.03 17.08
N ARG A 180 22.78 -11.55 17.81
CA ARG A 180 23.00 -12.00 19.20
C ARG A 180 21.88 -11.59 20.15
N ALA A 181 21.34 -10.38 19.98
CA ALA A 181 20.20 -9.93 20.76
C ALA A 181 18.98 -10.81 20.49
N ALA A 182 18.85 -11.31 19.25
CA ALA A 182 17.81 -12.23 18.87
C ALA A 182 17.97 -13.62 19.48
N GLU A 183 19.15 -14.21 19.34
CA GLU A 183 19.49 -15.48 19.98
C GLU A 183 19.32 -15.42 21.51
N ALA A 184 19.76 -14.32 22.14
CA ALA A 184 19.65 -14.12 23.58
C ALA A 184 18.20 -13.93 24.06
N ARG A 185 17.34 -13.27 23.28
CA ARG A 185 15.92 -13.09 23.61
C ARG A 185 15.10 -14.36 23.38
N ALA A 186 15.35 -15.08 22.29
CA ALA A 186 14.78 -16.40 22.06
C ALA A 186 15.11 -17.37 23.20
N ALA A 187 16.29 -17.23 23.82
CA ALA A 187 16.71 -18.04 24.96
C ALA A 187 16.04 -17.67 26.30
N LEU A 188 15.45 -16.47 26.43
CA LEU A 188 14.82 -16.00 27.67
C LEU A 188 13.36 -16.44 27.83
N GLY A 189 12.71 -16.92 26.77
CA GLY A 189 11.32 -17.39 26.82
C GLY A 189 10.30 -16.25 26.96
N VAL A 190 9.13 -16.45 26.34
CA VAL A 190 8.07 -15.42 26.20
C VAL A 190 7.44 -15.01 27.55
N ASP A 191 7.59 -15.84 28.59
CA ASP A 191 6.96 -15.63 29.90
C ASP A 191 7.66 -14.60 30.80
N ASP A 192 8.87 -14.16 30.46
CA ASP A 192 9.71 -13.26 31.28
C ASP A 192 9.63 -11.78 30.87
N LEU A 193 8.77 -11.41 29.90
CA LEU A 193 8.64 -10.04 29.41
C LEU A 193 7.29 -9.44 29.80
N SER A 194 7.29 -8.52 30.76
CA SER A 194 6.12 -7.71 31.07
C SER A 194 5.95 -6.62 30.02
N THR A 195 4.71 -6.23 29.71
CA THR A 195 4.39 -5.11 28.82
C THR A 195 5.02 -3.78 29.26
N ASP A 196 5.46 -3.67 30.52
CA ASP A 196 6.09 -2.49 31.09
C ASP A 196 7.55 -2.33 30.64
N ASP A 197 8.25 -3.41 30.30
CA ASP A 197 9.67 -3.37 29.89
C ASP A 197 9.87 -2.80 28.47
N LEU A 198 8.81 -2.76 27.66
CA LEU A 198 8.82 -2.17 26.31
C LEU A 198 8.62 -0.65 26.33
N ALA A 199 8.11 -0.08 27.43
CA ALA A 199 7.91 1.35 27.58
C ALA A 199 9.20 2.10 27.99
N ASP A 200 10.16 1.42 28.61
CA ASP A 200 11.26 2.07 29.34
C ASP A 200 12.55 2.28 28.50
N ARG A 201 12.56 1.92 27.21
CA ARG A 201 13.66 2.23 26.29
C ARG A 201 13.29 3.30 25.28
N GLY A 202 13.11 4.52 25.80
CA GLY A 202 13.16 5.75 24.99
C GLY A 202 11.86 6.15 24.30
N ALA A 203 10.70 5.77 24.83
CA ALA A 203 9.50 6.53 24.57
C ALA A 203 9.64 7.92 25.21
N VAL A 204 9.45 8.96 24.41
CA VAL A 204 9.26 10.33 24.92
C VAL A 204 8.15 10.27 25.97
N HIS A 205 8.47 10.60 27.22
CA HIS A 205 7.54 10.51 28.35
C HIS A 205 6.23 11.27 28.09
N PHE A 206 5.11 10.56 28.13
CA PHE A 206 3.84 11.15 28.56
C PHE A 206 3.60 10.72 30.01
N GLY A 207 3.57 11.70 30.92
CA GLY A 207 3.57 11.51 32.38
C GLY A 207 2.46 10.59 32.88
N GLY A 208 2.84 9.70 33.80
CA GLY A 208 1.99 8.65 34.35
C GLY A 208 0.96 9.10 35.39
N GLY A 209 -0.11 8.31 35.47
CA GLY A 209 -1.05 8.23 36.58
C GLY A 209 -1.62 6.81 36.64
N GLY A 210 -1.59 6.20 37.83
CA GLY A 210 -1.77 4.76 38.10
C GLY A 210 -3.00 4.08 37.49
N TRP A 211 -2.81 2.84 37.06
CA TRP A 211 -3.84 1.89 36.67
C TRP A 211 -4.71 1.53 37.89
N SER A 212 -5.83 2.24 38.03
CA SER A 212 -6.99 1.78 38.78
C SER A 212 -7.93 1.07 37.81
N GLN A 213 -8.69 0.07 38.27
CA GLN A 213 -9.71 -0.56 37.44
C GLN A 213 -10.64 0.52 36.89
N GLU A 214 -10.60 0.72 35.57
CA GLU A 214 -11.46 1.70 34.91
C GLU A 214 -12.93 1.25 35.05
N PRO A 215 -13.84 2.18 35.39
CA PRO A 215 -15.27 1.86 35.37
C PRO A 215 -15.69 1.52 33.94
N GLU A 216 -16.67 0.64 33.78
CA GLU A 216 -17.32 0.39 32.49
C GLU A 216 -17.65 1.73 31.82
N VAL A 217 -16.99 2.01 30.70
CA VAL A 217 -17.26 3.18 29.86
C VAL A 217 -18.69 3.02 29.36
N PRO A 218 -19.61 3.95 29.68
CA PRO A 218 -20.96 3.90 29.13
C PRO A 218 -20.86 3.88 27.61
N ALA A 219 -21.61 3.01 26.94
CA ALA A 219 -21.69 2.98 25.49
C ALA A 219 -21.91 4.41 24.95
N ASP A 220 -20.90 4.95 24.27
CA ASP A 220 -20.92 6.32 23.77
C ASP A 220 -22.20 6.54 22.97
N ALA A 221 -22.91 7.62 23.28
CA ALA A 221 -24.01 8.07 22.45
C ALA A 221 -23.49 8.25 21.01
N PRO A 222 -24.23 7.83 19.98
CA PRO A 222 -23.73 7.84 18.61
C PRO A 222 -23.32 9.27 18.23
N VAL A 223 -22.01 9.51 18.13
CA VAL A 223 -21.47 10.74 17.57
C VAL A 223 -21.89 10.70 16.10
N ARG A 224 -22.76 11.64 15.71
CA ARG A 224 -23.15 11.75 14.31
C ARG A 224 -21.91 12.12 13.51
N ALA A 225 -21.50 11.22 12.62
CA ALA A 225 -20.41 11.46 11.70
C ALA A 225 -20.62 12.80 10.95
N PRO A 226 -19.56 13.60 10.77
CA PRO A 226 -19.67 14.90 10.11
C PRO A 226 -20.02 14.77 8.62
N TRP A 227 -19.80 13.59 8.02
CA TRP A 227 -20.12 13.30 6.62
C TRP A 227 -21.27 12.30 6.51
N ASP A 228 -22.10 12.42 5.48
CA ASP A 228 -23.11 11.40 5.17
C ASP A 228 -22.45 10.22 4.45
N LYS A 229 -22.50 9.03 5.05
CA LYS A 229 -22.00 7.79 4.46
C LYS A 229 -22.58 7.52 3.07
N ARG A 230 -23.84 7.90 2.80
CA ARG A 230 -24.48 7.72 1.48
C ARG A 230 -23.89 8.66 0.44
N GLU A 231 -23.62 9.90 0.82
CA GLU A 231 -22.98 10.89 -0.05
C GLU A 231 -21.55 10.43 -0.42
N LEU A 232 -20.78 9.95 0.55
CA LEU A 232 -19.44 9.39 0.30
C LEU A 232 -19.47 8.16 -0.60
N GLN A 233 -20.42 7.25 -0.37
CA GLN A 233 -20.62 6.08 -1.23
C GLN A 233 -20.96 6.51 -2.66
N GLN A 234 -21.86 7.46 -2.84
CA GLN A 234 -22.20 7.99 -4.16
C GLN A 234 -20.99 8.66 -4.83
N ALA A 235 -20.23 9.48 -4.11
CA ALA A 235 -19.02 10.12 -4.63
C ALA A 235 -17.98 9.08 -5.09
N TYR A 236 -17.83 7.99 -4.34
CA TYR A 236 -16.97 6.88 -4.74
C TYR A 236 -17.47 6.14 -5.99
N ASP A 237 -18.76 5.84 -6.07
CA ASP A 237 -19.34 5.16 -7.24
C ASP A 237 -19.17 6.03 -8.51
N GLU A 238 -19.38 7.35 -8.38
CA GLU A 238 -19.13 8.32 -9.42
C GLU A 238 -17.64 8.42 -9.80
N TYR A 239 -16.74 8.32 -8.82
CA TYR A 239 -15.29 8.24 -9.06
C TYR A 239 -14.92 7.02 -9.88
N VAL A 240 -15.38 5.82 -9.49
CA VAL A 240 -15.13 4.58 -10.24
C VAL A 240 -15.72 4.65 -11.65
N GLY A 241 -16.93 5.20 -11.79
CA GLY A 241 -17.57 5.41 -13.08
C GLY A 241 -16.77 6.34 -14.00
N ALA A 242 -16.28 7.45 -13.45
CA ALA A 242 -15.44 8.40 -14.15
C ALA A 242 -14.07 7.82 -14.53
N LEU A 243 -13.42 7.09 -13.62
CA LEU A 243 -12.16 6.39 -13.85
C LEU A 243 -12.28 5.41 -15.03
N ASN A 244 -13.30 4.54 -15.01
CA ASN A 244 -13.56 3.60 -16.10
C ASN A 244 -13.98 4.29 -17.40
N ARG A 245 -14.68 5.42 -17.33
CA ARG A 245 -15.00 6.22 -18.53
C ARG A 245 -13.72 6.77 -19.14
N SER A 246 -12.88 7.44 -18.35
CA SER A 246 -11.60 7.99 -18.78
C SER A 246 -10.70 6.94 -19.41
N ALA A 247 -10.58 5.78 -18.78
CA ALA A 247 -9.72 4.73 -19.28
C ALA A 247 -10.19 4.15 -20.62
N ARG A 248 -11.52 4.03 -20.83
CA ARG A 248 -12.10 3.55 -22.10
C ARG A 248 -12.06 4.58 -23.23
N THR A 249 -12.24 5.86 -22.91
CA THR A 249 -12.28 6.93 -23.92
C THR A 249 -10.92 7.58 -24.16
N ALA A 250 -9.93 7.29 -23.31
CA ALA A 250 -8.68 8.03 -23.16
C ALA A 250 -8.90 9.52 -22.79
N ASP A 251 -10.10 9.93 -22.39
CA ASP A 251 -10.38 11.29 -21.92
C ASP A 251 -10.33 11.35 -20.38
N TRP A 252 -9.18 11.75 -19.85
CA TRP A 252 -8.94 11.84 -18.42
C TRP A 252 -9.61 13.03 -17.74
N SER A 253 -10.30 13.91 -18.49
CA SER A 253 -11.09 14.99 -17.90
C SER A 253 -12.27 14.47 -17.07
N HIS A 254 -12.82 13.28 -17.40
CA HIS A 254 -13.87 12.68 -16.60
C HIS A 254 -13.40 12.34 -15.18
N LEU A 255 -12.23 11.71 -15.04
CA LEU A 255 -11.59 11.48 -13.74
C LEU A 255 -11.30 12.82 -13.04
N GLY A 256 -10.71 13.79 -13.76
CA GLY A 256 -10.42 15.12 -13.22
C GLY A 256 -11.65 15.81 -12.63
N ALA A 257 -12.83 15.63 -13.24
CA ALA A 257 -14.10 16.18 -12.77
C ALA A 257 -14.59 15.60 -11.43
N ARG A 258 -13.87 14.64 -10.82
CA ARG A 258 -14.14 14.07 -9.49
C ARG A 258 -13.26 14.67 -8.39
N PHE A 259 -12.31 15.52 -8.75
CA PHE A 259 -11.37 16.14 -7.82
C PHE A 259 -11.65 17.62 -7.66
N MET A 260 -11.39 18.21 -6.49
CA MET A 260 -11.37 19.67 -6.32
C MET A 260 -10.36 20.34 -7.27
N PRO A 261 -10.55 21.60 -7.70
CA PRO A 261 -9.56 22.31 -8.53
C PRO A 261 -8.16 22.34 -7.89
N ASP A 262 -8.09 22.41 -6.57
CA ASP A 262 -6.87 22.44 -5.78
C ASP A 262 -6.52 21.06 -5.16
N ALA A 263 -7.02 19.97 -5.75
CA ALA A 263 -6.76 18.63 -5.27
C ALA A 263 -5.29 18.22 -5.41
N THR A 264 -4.88 17.23 -4.61
CA THR A 264 -3.57 16.57 -4.72
C THR A 264 -3.77 15.11 -5.08
N PHE A 265 -3.00 14.61 -6.03
CA PHE A 265 -2.91 13.18 -6.34
C PHE A 265 -1.49 12.69 -6.05
N ILE A 266 -1.37 11.62 -5.28
CA ILE A 266 -0.11 10.92 -5.03
C ILE A 266 -0.20 9.58 -5.76
N GLU A 267 0.54 9.47 -6.85
CA GLU A 267 0.56 8.28 -7.71
C GLU A 267 1.82 7.48 -7.40
N THR A 268 1.66 6.18 -7.19
CA THR A 268 2.68 5.25 -6.68
C THR A 268 4.02 5.30 -7.42
N VAL A 269 4.00 5.52 -8.73
CA VAL A 269 5.19 5.51 -9.60
C VAL A 269 5.48 6.90 -10.16
N LEU A 270 4.44 7.69 -10.42
CA LEU A 270 4.53 8.96 -11.12
C LEU A 270 4.64 10.16 -10.19
N GLY A 271 4.52 9.92 -8.89
CA GLY A 271 4.75 10.90 -7.84
C GLY A 271 3.56 11.80 -7.56
N ARG A 272 3.84 13.00 -7.05
CA ARG A 272 2.82 13.91 -6.52
C ARG A 272 2.47 15.01 -7.51
N TRP A 273 1.18 15.19 -7.77
CA TRP A 273 0.65 16.28 -8.58
C TRP A 273 -0.34 17.12 -7.79
N ALA A 274 -0.19 18.44 -7.92
CA ALA A 274 -1.11 19.40 -7.34
C ALA A 274 -1.93 20.07 -8.44
N LYS A 275 -3.21 20.33 -8.12
CA LYS A 275 -4.27 20.86 -8.98
C LYS A 275 -4.84 19.83 -9.95
N ARG A 276 -6.16 19.93 -10.17
CA ARG A 276 -6.94 19.06 -11.05
C ARG A 276 -6.33 18.98 -12.46
N GLU A 277 -5.89 20.11 -13.00
CA GLU A 277 -5.38 20.19 -14.37
C GLU A 277 -4.06 19.44 -14.52
N ALA A 278 -3.20 19.46 -13.50
CA ALA A 278 -1.98 18.66 -13.49
C ALA A 278 -2.32 17.16 -13.44
N ILE A 279 -3.27 16.77 -12.58
CA ILE A 279 -3.72 15.37 -12.49
C ILE A 279 -4.17 14.85 -13.86
N VAL A 280 -5.02 15.60 -14.56
CA VAL A 280 -5.52 15.21 -15.90
C VAL A 280 -4.38 15.11 -16.91
N ARG A 281 -3.48 16.11 -16.93
CA ARG A 281 -2.37 16.16 -17.89
C ARG A 281 -1.40 14.98 -17.69
N GLU A 282 -0.95 14.75 -16.46
CA GLU A 282 0.10 13.78 -16.17
C GLU A 282 -0.42 12.34 -16.28
N ILE A 283 -1.62 12.05 -15.77
CA ILE A 283 -2.26 10.74 -15.97
C ILE A 283 -2.52 10.50 -17.46
N GLY A 284 -3.02 11.50 -18.19
CA GLY A 284 -3.22 11.40 -19.63
C GLY A 284 -1.92 11.05 -20.36
N ALA A 285 -0.85 11.80 -20.13
CA ALA A 285 0.45 11.56 -20.74
C ALA A 285 0.97 10.14 -20.49
N PHE A 286 0.77 9.61 -19.28
CA PHE A 286 1.17 8.24 -18.95
C PHE A 286 0.28 7.18 -19.60
N MET A 287 -1.03 7.31 -19.42
CA MET A 287 -2.01 6.31 -19.82
C MET A 287 -2.29 6.29 -21.33
N HIS A 288 -1.84 7.31 -22.08
CA HIS A 288 -1.93 7.36 -23.55
C HIS A 288 -0.81 6.62 -24.28
N GLN A 289 0.16 6.05 -23.55
CA GLN A 289 1.23 5.29 -24.17
C GLN A 289 0.68 4.04 -24.85
N SER A 290 1.05 3.84 -26.13
CA SER A 290 0.63 2.72 -27.00
C SER A 290 1.81 1.89 -27.51
N GLY A 291 3.04 2.39 -27.35
CA GLY A 291 4.26 1.79 -27.88
C GLY A 291 4.83 0.71 -26.97
N ARG A 292 6.08 0.88 -26.52
CA ARG A 292 6.75 -0.11 -25.66
C ARG A 292 5.96 -0.46 -24.40
N TYR A 293 5.22 0.50 -23.83
CA TYR A 293 4.35 0.29 -22.68
C TYR A 293 2.93 0.72 -23.05
N PRO A 294 2.08 -0.19 -23.55
CA PRO A 294 0.80 0.19 -24.11
C PRO A 294 -0.27 0.32 -23.01
N TRP A 295 -0.06 1.27 -22.08
CA TRP A 295 -0.97 1.58 -20.97
C TRP A 295 -2.37 1.96 -21.42
N VAL A 296 -2.55 2.38 -22.67
CA VAL A 296 -3.85 2.67 -23.28
C VAL A 296 -4.82 1.47 -23.26
N PHE A 297 -4.32 0.25 -23.06
CA PHE A 297 -5.17 -0.95 -22.91
C PHE A 297 -5.57 -1.26 -21.47
N LEU A 298 -4.97 -0.62 -20.47
CA LEU A 298 -5.37 -0.75 -19.08
C LEU A 298 -6.64 0.09 -18.84
N ASN A 299 -7.79 -0.42 -19.29
CA ASN A 299 -8.99 0.40 -19.46
C ASN A 299 -10.19 -0.02 -18.60
N ARG A 300 -9.99 -0.95 -17.67
CA ARG A 300 -10.99 -1.39 -16.71
C ARG A 300 -10.41 -1.32 -15.31
N TYR A 301 -11.16 -0.70 -14.40
CA TYR A 301 -10.84 -0.59 -12.99
C TYR A 301 -12.01 -1.15 -12.19
N VAL A 302 -11.87 -2.37 -11.68
CA VAL A 302 -12.96 -3.11 -11.05
C VAL A 302 -12.84 -2.98 -9.53
N PRO A 303 -13.83 -2.41 -8.82
CA PRO A 303 -13.83 -2.43 -7.37
C PRO A 303 -13.90 -3.85 -6.82
N GLU A 304 -13.01 -4.18 -5.89
CA GLU A 304 -13.03 -5.47 -5.18
C GLU A 304 -13.58 -5.34 -3.77
N ALA A 305 -13.15 -4.28 -3.08
CA ALA A 305 -13.58 -3.98 -1.72
C ALA A 305 -13.34 -2.51 -1.41
N GLN A 306 -14.19 -1.94 -0.57
CA GLN A 306 -14.02 -0.57 -0.08
C GLN A 306 -14.61 -0.41 1.31
N VAL A 307 -14.06 0.48 2.13
CA VAL A 307 -14.68 0.93 3.38
C VAL A 307 -14.84 2.45 3.36
N ILE A 308 -16.04 2.89 3.71
CA ILE A 308 -16.39 4.31 3.85
C ILE A 308 -16.18 4.70 5.31
N ASP A 309 -15.25 5.62 5.52
CA ASP A 309 -14.98 6.26 6.80
C ASP A 309 -15.70 7.62 6.81
N ASP A 310 -16.95 7.60 7.23
CA ASP A 310 -17.80 8.79 7.33
C ASP A 310 -17.40 9.71 8.49
N GLU A 311 -16.62 9.24 9.45
CA GLU A 311 -16.07 10.08 10.51
C GLU A 311 -15.01 11.05 9.96
N ARG A 312 -14.11 10.56 9.09
CA ARG A 312 -13.05 11.37 8.47
C ARG A 312 -13.39 11.89 7.08
N GLY A 313 -14.42 11.33 6.43
CA GLY A 313 -14.75 11.61 5.03
C GLY A 313 -13.78 10.93 4.07
N TRP A 314 -13.30 9.74 4.41
CA TRP A 314 -12.32 9.01 3.60
C TRP A 314 -12.95 7.77 2.98
N VAL A 315 -12.45 7.40 1.81
CA VAL A 315 -12.80 6.14 1.15
C VAL A 315 -11.52 5.35 0.92
N TRP A 316 -11.44 4.18 1.52
CA TRP A 316 -10.36 3.22 1.33
C TRP A 316 -10.86 2.17 0.36
N ALA A 317 -10.19 1.97 -0.77
CA ALA A 317 -10.68 1.04 -1.78
C ALA A 317 -9.56 0.22 -2.40
N LYS A 318 -9.85 -1.06 -2.63
CA LYS A 318 -9.11 -1.94 -3.52
C LYS A 318 -9.82 -1.99 -4.87
N LEU A 319 -9.05 -1.75 -5.91
CA LEU A 319 -9.43 -1.86 -7.31
C LEU A 319 -8.51 -2.87 -8.00
N VAL A 320 -8.99 -3.50 -9.06
CA VAL A 320 -8.14 -4.25 -9.99
C VAL A 320 -8.07 -3.48 -11.31
N GLY A 321 -6.86 -3.08 -11.69
CA GLY A 321 -6.57 -2.56 -13.02
C GLY A 321 -6.44 -3.71 -14.00
N ARG A 322 -7.29 -3.74 -15.03
CA ARG A 322 -7.39 -4.84 -16.00
C ARG A 322 -7.17 -4.33 -17.42
N PHE A 323 -6.31 -5.04 -18.16
CA PHE A 323 -6.11 -4.83 -19.59
C PHE A 323 -7.31 -5.33 -20.39
N ASP A 324 -7.55 -4.73 -21.56
CA ASP A 324 -8.54 -5.23 -22.52
C ASP A 324 -8.30 -6.70 -22.85
N ASP A 325 -9.38 -7.44 -23.13
CA ASP A 325 -9.28 -8.82 -23.59
C ASP A 325 -8.53 -8.85 -24.93
N PRO A 326 -7.40 -9.58 -25.04
CA PRO A 326 -6.63 -9.66 -26.28
C PRO A 326 -7.35 -10.45 -27.39
N GLY A 327 -8.49 -11.07 -27.11
CA GLY A 327 -9.33 -11.81 -28.05
C GLY A 327 -9.42 -13.31 -27.78
N ASP A 328 -8.77 -13.79 -26.72
CA ASP A 328 -8.74 -15.20 -26.32
C ASP A 328 -9.49 -15.48 -25.00
N GLY A 329 -10.07 -14.45 -24.37
CA GLY A 329 -10.79 -14.55 -23.10
C GLY A 329 -9.89 -14.56 -21.86
N SER A 330 -8.58 -14.42 -22.02
CA SER A 330 -7.64 -14.30 -20.91
C SER A 330 -7.80 -12.99 -20.14
N ARG A 331 -7.35 -12.99 -18.87
CA ARG A 331 -7.36 -11.82 -17.99
C ARG A 331 -5.95 -11.48 -17.57
N HIS A 332 -5.61 -10.21 -17.74
CA HIS A 332 -4.32 -9.66 -17.35
C HIS A 332 -4.57 -8.43 -16.50
N GLU A 333 -4.19 -8.50 -15.23
CA GLU A 333 -4.61 -7.53 -14.23
C GLU A 333 -3.65 -7.49 -13.03
N ALA A 334 -3.74 -6.41 -12.26
CA ALA A 334 -3.01 -6.23 -11.01
C ALA A 334 -3.82 -5.37 -10.04
N GLU A 335 -3.57 -5.52 -8.74
CA GLU A 335 -4.30 -4.83 -7.70
C GLU A 335 -3.79 -3.40 -7.46
N ILE A 336 -4.70 -2.53 -7.05
CA ILE A 336 -4.46 -1.13 -6.71
C ILE A 336 -5.23 -0.82 -5.43
N PHE A 337 -4.53 -0.35 -4.41
CA PHE A 337 -5.15 0.38 -3.32
C PHE A 337 -5.28 1.87 -3.69
N VAL A 338 -6.41 2.48 -3.35
CA VAL A 338 -6.63 3.92 -3.43
C VAL A 338 -7.25 4.46 -2.15
N LEU A 339 -6.62 5.48 -1.58
CA LEU A 339 -7.16 6.30 -0.50
C LEU A 339 -7.69 7.62 -1.05
N LEU A 340 -8.99 7.85 -0.92
CA LEU A 340 -9.64 9.09 -1.35
C LEU A 340 -10.06 9.91 -0.13
N LYS A 341 -9.72 11.20 -0.10
CA LYS A 341 -10.14 12.12 0.98
C LYS A 341 -11.17 13.09 0.42
N TYR A 342 -12.41 12.98 0.88
CA TYR A 342 -13.55 13.77 0.43
C TYR A 342 -13.45 15.23 0.88
N LYS A 343 -14.15 16.14 0.16
CA LYS A 343 -14.27 17.54 0.56
C LYS A 343 -15.69 18.06 0.60
N GLN A 344 -16.41 17.99 -0.52
CA GLN A 344 -17.78 18.49 -0.67
C GLN A 344 -18.29 18.21 -2.08
N ASP A 345 -19.60 18.30 -2.28
CA ASP A 345 -20.27 18.30 -3.59
C ASP A 345 -19.89 17.11 -4.51
N GLY A 346 -19.64 15.94 -3.92
CA GLY A 346 -19.21 14.74 -4.65
C GLY A 346 -17.73 14.74 -5.07
N LEU A 347 -16.93 15.70 -4.59
CA LEU A 347 -15.54 15.91 -5.01
C LEU A 347 -14.51 15.58 -3.93
N PHE A 348 -13.40 14.99 -4.36
CA PHE A 348 -12.27 14.61 -3.52
C PHE A 348 -11.19 15.70 -3.47
N LYS A 349 -10.66 15.96 -2.27
CA LYS A 349 -9.49 16.82 -2.06
C LYS A 349 -8.19 16.12 -2.39
N SER A 350 -8.12 14.81 -2.21
CA SER A 350 -6.95 14.05 -2.62
C SER A 350 -7.26 12.60 -2.97
N ALA A 351 -6.37 12.03 -3.77
CA ALA A 351 -6.23 10.60 -3.99
C ALA A 351 -4.78 10.19 -3.76
N GLU A 352 -4.58 9.00 -3.23
CA GLU A 352 -3.28 8.35 -3.10
C GLU A 352 -3.43 6.90 -3.53
N THR A 353 -2.54 6.42 -4.41
CA THR A 353 -2.55 5.02 -4.84
C THR A 353 -1.34 4.28 -4.29
N ILE A 354 -1.51 2.98 -4.04
CA ILE A 354 -0.43 2.05 -3.74
C ILE A 354 -0.67 0.78 -4.55
N TYR A 355 0.36 0.31 -5.27
CA TYR A 355 0.34 -0.93 -6.03
C TYR A 355 1.76 -1.43 -6.31
N ASN A 356 1.89 -2.70 -6.70
CA ASN A 356 3.16 -3.24 -7.14
C ASN A 356 3.35 -3.04 -8.67
N PRO A 357 4.21 -2.13 -9.15
CA PRO A 357 4.45 -1.95 -10.58
C PRO A 357 5.02 -3.18 -11.29
N ASN A 358 5.62 -4.13 -10.57
CA ASN A 358 6.11 -5.37 -11.17
C ASN A 358 4.96 -6.28 -11.61
N GLU A 359 3.84 -6.29 -10.88
CA GLU A 359 2.63 -7.03 -11.27
C GLU A 359 2.02 -6.45 -12.54
N PHE A 360 1.94 -5.12 -12.65
CA PHE A 360 1.49 -4.48 -13.89
C PHE A 360 2.40 -4.79 -15.08
N LYS A 361 3.73 -4.82 -14.87
CA LYS A 361 4.67 -5.22 -15.92
C LYS A 361 4.49 -6.68 -16.33
N ALA A 362 4.27 -7.58 -15.37
CA ALA A 362 4.01 -9.00 -15.62
C ALA A 362 2.69 -9.18 -16.39
N ALA A 363 1.60 -8.57 -15.92
CA ALA A 363 0.31 -8.56 -16.58
C ALA A 363 0.40 -8.03 -18.01
N MET A 364 1.10 -6.91 -18.22
CA MET A 364 1.33 -6.34 -19.55
C MET A 364 2.15 -7.28 -20.45
N SER A 365 3.16 -7.97 -19.90
CA SER A 365 3.97 -8.92 -20.67
C SER A 365 3.14 -10.09 -21.17
N GLU A 366 2.34 -10.70 -20.29
CA GLU A 366 1.45 -11.80 -20.65
C GLU A 366 0.35 -11.34 -21.61
N TRP A 367 -0.22 -10.15 -21.39
CA TRP A 367 -1.20 -9.56 -22.28
C TRP A 367 -0.67 -9.39 -23.71
N LYS A 368 0.57 -8.92 -23.88
CA LYS A 368 1.20 -8.81 -25.21
C LYS A 368 1.36 -10.16 -25.89
N LYS A 369 1.78 -11.19 -25.16
CA LYS A 369 1.93 -12.55 -25.69
C LYS A 369 0.57 -13.10 -26.16
N ALA A 370 -0.46 -12.94 -25.33
CA ALA A 370 -1.82 -13.36 -25.65
C ALA A 370 -2.37 -12.62 -26.87
N ARG A 371 -2.19 -11.30 -26.94
CA ARG A 371 -2.55 -10.47 -28.09
C ARG A 371 -1.84 -10.93 -29.36
N ASP A 372 -0.53 -11.13 -29.31
CA ASP A 372 0.26 -11.52 -30.48
C ASP A 372 -0.12 -12.93 -30.97
N ALA A 373 -0.55 -13.81 -30.07
CA ALA A 373 -1.08 -15.13 -30.41
C ALA A 373 -2.51 -15.09 -30.96
N ALA A 374 -3.37 -14.19 -30.46
CA ALA A 374 -4.75 -13.99 -30.91
C ALA A 374 -4.85 -13.18 -32.21
N ALA A 375 -3.86 -12.35 -32.52
CA ALA A 375 -3.85 -11.50 -33.69
C ALA A 375 -3.66 -12.29 -34.99
N THR A 376 -4.75 -12.61 -35.68
CA THR A 376 -4.73 -12.97 -37.11
C THR A 376 -4.50 -11.77 -38.04
N ASP A 377 -4.58 -10.53 -37.54
CA ASP A 377 -4.29 -9.29 -38.29
C ASP A 377 -3.76 -8.17 -37.37
N ALA A 378 -2.46 -8.20 -37.08
CA ALA A 378 -1.77 -7.21 -36.25
C ALA A 378 -1.99 -5.76 -36.73
N GLU A 379 -2.22 -5.55 -38.04
CA GLU A 379 -2.43 -4.22 -38.60
C GLU A 379 -3.77 -3.60 -38.19
N ALA A 380 -4.82 -4.41 -38.00
CA ALA A 380 -6.13 -3.90 -37.57
C ALA A 380 -6.07 -3.38 -36.12
N THR A 381 -5.35 -4.09 -35.25
CA THR A 381 -5.10 -3.68 -33.87
C THR A 381 -4.22 -2.44 -33.80
N ASP A 382 -3.15 -2.39 -34.61
CA ASP A 382 -2.27 -1.22 -34.69
C ASP A 382 -2.99 0.03 -35.25
N ARG A 383 -3.92 -0.14 -36.20
CA ARG A 383 -4.80 0.93 -36.67
C ARG A 383 -5.73 1.43 -35.58
N MET A 384 -6.43 0.53 -34.86
CA MET A 384 -7.26 0.92 -33.71
C MET A 384 -6.45 1.66 -32.64
N LEU A 385 -5.21 1.20 -32.39
CA LEU A 385 -4.27 1.81 -31.45
C LEU A 385 -3.88 3.23 -31.85
N ALA A 386 -3.47 3.42 -33.10
CA ALA A 386 -3.12 4.72 -33.64
C ALA A 386 -4.32 5.68 -33.60
N GLU A 387 -5.53 5.19 -33.90
CA GLU A 387 -6.75 5.99 -33.80
C GLU A 387 -7.10 6.41 -32.37
N ARG A 388 -7.00 5.48 -31.39
CA ARG A 388 -7.23 5.81 -29.97
C ARG A 388 -6.21 6.83 -29.48
N GLN A 389 -4.94 6.63 -29.79
CA GLN A 389 -3.87 7.56 -29.43
C GLN A 389 -4.06 8.92 -30.11
N ALA A 390 -4.41 8.97 -31.40
CA ALA A 390 -4.67 10.22 -32.11
C ALA A 390 -5.87 10.98 -31.54
N ARG A 391 -6.97 10.27 -31.19
CA ARG A 391 -8.12 10.87 -30.50
C ARG A 391 -7.72 11.40 -29.13
N ALA A 392 -6.93 10.65 -28.38
CA ALA A 392 -6.42 11.05 -27.07
C ALA A 392 -5.52 12.30 -27.13
N GLN A 393 -4.60 12.33 -28.10
CA GLN A 393 -3.72 13.47 -28.36
C GLN A 393 -4.49 14.70 -28.84
N ALA A 394 -5.53 14.52 -29.67
CA ALA A 394 -6.41 15.60 -30.11
C ALA A 394 -7.30 16.16 -28.98
N GLN A 395 -7.45 15.42 -27.87
CA GLN A 395 -8.24 15.80 -26.71
C GLN A 395 -7.40 16.38 -25.56
N ALA A 396 -6.07 16.22 -25.58
CA ALA A 396 -5.17 16.81 -24.59
C ALA A 396 -4.86 18.28 -24.93
N PRO A 397 -4.96 19.17 -23.93
CA PRO A 397 -6.13 20.04 -23.77
C PRO A 397 -6.43 20.93 -24.99
N LEU A 398 -7.74 21.18 -25.17
CA LEU A 398 -8.34 22.50 -25.39
C LEU A 398 -7.32 23.64 -25.52
N GLN A 399 -7.37 24.35 -26.65
CA GLN A 399 -6.85 25.72 -26.71
C GLN A 399 -7.42 26.47 -25.51
N LEU A 400 -6.54 26.77 -24.55
CA LEU A 400 -6.84 27.72 -23.50
C LEU A 400 -7.07 29.04 -24.24
N ASP A 401 -8.31 29.54 -24.23
CA ASP A 401 -8.55 30.91 -24.67
C ASP A 401 -7.70 31.81 -23.77
N ASP A 402 -6.64 32.39 -24.34
CA ASP A 402 -5.89 33.51 -23.80
C ASP A 402 -6.84 34.72 -23.75
N ALA A 403 -7.76 34.73 -22.79
CA ALA A 403 -8.52 35.91 -22.41
C ALA A 403 -7.72 36.73 -21.38
N SER A 404 -6.49 37.11 -21.72
CA SER A 404 -5.79 38.21 -21.03
C SER A 404 -4.84 38.98 -21.95
N SER A 405 -5.34 39.46 -23.09
CA SER A 405 -4.72 40.62 -23.75
C SER A 405 -5.73 41.34 -24.65
N ALA A 406 -6.68 42.03 -24.03
CA ALA A 406 -7.44 43.07 -24.69
C ALA A 406 -7.53 44.28 -23.76
N SER A 407 -6.43 45.02 -23.68
CA SER A 407 -6.45 46.42 -23.30
C SER A 407 -5.41 47.16 -24.14
N GLU A 408 -5.88 47.68 -25.27
CA GLU A 408 -5.35 48.88 -25.94
C GLU A 408 -6.57 49.77 -26.25
N PRO A 409 -6.44 51.08 -26.54
CA PRO A 409 -5.36 52.03 -26.24
C PRO A 409 -5.89 53.32 -25.56
N GLY A 410 -5.00 54.12 -24.97
CA GLY A 410 -5.31 55.45 -24.43
C GLY A 410 -4.16 56.03 -23.63
#